data_AF-A0A961Y1R2-F1
#
_entry.id   AF-A0A961Y1R2-F1
#
_cell.length_a   1.000
_cell.length_b   1.000
_cell.length_c   1.000
_cell.angle_alpha   90.00
_cell.angle_beta   90.00
_cell.angle_gamma   90.00
#
_symmetry.space_group_name_H-M   'P 1'
#
loop_
_entity.id
_entity.type
_entity.pdbx_description
1 polymer ?
#
loop_
_entity_poly.entity_id
_entity_poly.type
_entity_poly.pdbx_seq_one_letter_code
_entity_poly.pdbx_strand_id
1 'polypeptide(L)'
;MKKVLLAGAALGLLMSSQAMADIKIATAGPMTGQYASFGAQMKAGAEQAVEDINAAGGVNGEKLVLSVGDDACDPKQAVAVANQMAGEGVVFMAGHFCSGSSIPASQVYAEEGIIQISPASTNPDFTDKRPGPGVFRTCGRDDQQGEVAGKFLLEKFADKKVAFVHDKTAYGKGLADATMAVYEAGGGKPAMYEAYTAGEKDYTALVSKLKQEGIGVLYVGGYHTEAGLMARQMREQGMDTVLVSGDALVTDEYWAITGAAGEGTLMTFSPDPRKNEIAKPVVDKLLAAGKTAEGYALYTYAAIQAWAQAATTAGSTDFDPVVKALDEGKFDTVLGSLEFDDKGDVTLPGYVFYEWKDGKYDYLDEAAN
;
A
#
# COMPACT_ATOMS: atom_id res chain seq x y z
N MET A 1 -30.58 40.13 -54.95
CA MET A 1 -29.65 38.99 -54.74
C MET A 1 -28.40 39.38 -53.93
N LYS A 2 -28.54 40.01 -52.75
CA LYS A 2 -27.39 40.40 -51.89
C LYS A 2 -27.62 40.22 -50.37
N LYS A 3 -28.68 39.50 -49.97
CA LYS A 3 -29.03 39.28 -48.54
C LYS A 3 -29.01 37.81 -48.08
N VAL A 4 -28.52 36.89 -48.91
CA VAL A 4 -28.52 35.43 -48.59
C VAL A 4 -27.13 34.92 -48.18
N LEU A 5 -26.07 35.75 -48.26
CA LEU A 5 -24.68 35.33 -48.02
C LEU A 5 -24.19 35.48 -46.56
N LEU A 6 -25.03 35.94 -45.63
CA LEU A 6 -24.63 36.17 -44.23
C LEU A 6 -25.15 35.12 -43.23
N ALA A 7 -25.99 34.18 -43.65
CA ALA A 7 -26.52 33.13 -42.76
C ALA A 7 -25.68 31.84 -42.74
N GLY A 8 -24.75 31.66 -43.70
CA GLY A 8 -23.95 30.43 -43.81
C GLY A 8 -22.67 30.40 -42.97
N ALA A 9 -22.19 31.55 -42.49
CA ALA A 9 -20.90 31.65 -41.80
C ALA A 9 -20.99 31.53 -40.26
N ALA A 10 -22.20 31.54 -39.69
CA ALA A 10 -22.40 31.51 -38.23
C ALA A 10 -22.56 30.09 -37.64
N LEU A 11 -22.71 29.05 -38.47
CA LEU A 11 -22.91 27.66 -37.99
C LEU A 11 -21.62 26.82 -37.92
N GLY A 12 -20.48 27.34 -38.38
CA GLY A 12 -19.20 26.59 -38.44
C GLY A 12 -18.29 26.73 -37.22
N LEU A 13 -18.62 27.62 -36.27
CA LEU A 13 -17.75 27.98 -35.13
C LEU A 13 -18.13 27.31 -33.80
N LEU A 14 -19.09 26.39 -33.79
CA LEU A 14 -19.54 25.69 -32.57
C LEU A 14 -19.03 24.24 -32.44
N MET A 15 -18.11 23.82 -33.31
CA MET A 15 -17.49 22.49 -33.23
C MET A 15 -15.98 22.62 -33.08
N SER A 16 -15.51 23.49 -32.19
CA SER A 16 -14.18 23.31 -31.60
C SER A 16 -14.26 22.08 -30.70
N SER A 17 -14.03 20.89 -31.27
CA SER A 17 -13.70 19.72 -30.47
C SER A 17 -12.51 20.11 -29.59
N GLN A 18 -12.69 20.14 -28.27
CA GLN A 18 -11.54 20.08 -27.36
C GLN A 18 -10.67 18.93 -27.86
N ALA A 19 -9.40 19.22 -28.13
CA ALA A 19 -8.46 18.17 -28.46
C ALA A 19 -8.38 17.28 -27.22
N MET A 20 -9.02 16.11 -27.29
CA MET A 20 -9.01 15.10 -26.24
C MET A 20 -7.56 14.62 -26.12
N ALA A 21 -6.86 15.08 -25.09
CA ALA A 21 -5.49 14.66 -24.83
C ALA A 21 -5.52 13.46 -23.88
N ASP A 22 -4.56 12.54 -24.02
CA ASP A 22 -4.46 11.44 -23.06
C ASP A 22 -4.03 11.98 -21.69
N ILE A 23 -4.73 11.56 -20.64
CA ILE A 23 -4.37 11.92 -19.26
C ILE A 23 -3.33 10.93 -18.75
N LYS A 24 -2.13 11.42 -18.46
CA LYS A 24 -1.03 10.59 -17.97
C LYS A 24 -1.13 10.43 -16.46
N ILE A 25 -1.20 9.18 -16.03
CA ILE A 25 -1.12 8.79 -14.63
C ILE A 25 0.01 7.79 -14.45
N ALA A 26 0.45 7.57 -13.22
CA ALA A 26 1.50 6.63 -12.94
C ALA A 26 1.20 5.73 -11.74
N THR A 27 1.86 4.58 -11.71
CA THR A 27 2.08 3.81 -10.51
C THR A 27 3.58 3.59 -10.34
N ALA A 28 4.07 3.63 -9.10
CA ALA A 28 5.47 3.40 -8.80
C ALA A 28 5.61 2.62 -7.50
N GLY A 29 6.62 1.75 -7.45
CA GLY A 29 6.87 0.85 -6.32
C GLY A 29 8.12 0.00 -6.61
N PRO A 30 8.41 -1.01 -5.78
CA PRO A 30 9.52 -1.92 -6.01
C PRO A 30 9.16 -2.90 -7.13
N MET A 31 9.33 -2.49 -8.39
CA MET A 31 9.03 -3.36 -9.54
C MET A 31 10.12 -4.42 -9.71
N THR A 32 11.31 -4.16 -9.16
CA THR A 32 12.43 -5.10 -9.08
C THR A 32 12.94 -5.24 -7.64
N GLY A 33 13.95 -6.10 -7.45
CA GLY A 33 14.54 -6.38 -6.14
C GLY A 33 13.75 -7.38 -5.31
N GLN A 34 14.06 -7.47 -4.02
CA GLN A 34 13.48 -8.48 -3.12
C GLN A 34 12.01 -8.22 -2.74
N TYR A 35 11.47 -7.05 -3.11
CA TYR A 35 10.07 -6.69 -2.88
C TYR A 35 9.25 -6.63 -4.18
N ALA A 36 9.77 -7.22 -5.27
CA ALA A 36 9.16 -7.22 -6.60
C ALA A 36 7.72 -7.76 -6.63
N SER A 37 7.37 -8.68 -5.72
CA SER A 37 6.00 -9.19 -5.60
C SER A 37 4.99 -8.08 -5.29
N PHE A 38 5.33 -7.11 -4.43
CA PHE A 38 4.48 -5.96 -4.15
C PHE A 38 4.40 -4.98 -5.34
N GLY A 39 5.50 -4.76 -6.07
CA GLY A 39 5.45 -4.01 -7.32
C GLY A 39 4.54 -4.65 -8.37
N ALA A 40 4.58 -5.99 -8.49
CA ALA A 40 3.70 -6.75 -9.37
C ALA A 40 2.22 -6.62 -8.97
N GLN A 41 1.91 -6.64 -7.67
CA GLN A 41 0.56 -6.37 -7.16
C GLN A 41 0.08 -4.97 -7.56
N MET A 42 0.88 -3.94 -7.27
CA MET A 42 0.53 -2.55 -7.61
C MET A 42 0.32 -2.38 -9.11
N LYS A 43 1.25 -2.90 -9.92
CA LYS A 43 1.16 -2.83 -11.39
C LYS A 43 -0.10 -3.53 -11.91
N ALA A 44 -0.42 -4.73 -11.40
CA ALA A 44 -1.62 -5.45 -11.81
C ALA A 44 -2.90 -4.66 -11.51
N GLY A 45 -3.01 -4.10 -10.31
CA GLY A 45 -4.11 -3.22 -9.91
C GLY A 45 -4.23 -1.98 -10.79
N ALA A 46 -3.10 -1.32 -11.05
CA ALA A 46 -3.06 -0.10 -11.85
C ALA A 46 -3.46 -0.31 -13.31
N GLU A 47 -2.91 -1.35 -13.94
CA GLU A 47 -3.24 -1.71 -15.32
C GLU A 47 -4.72 -2.05 -15.47
N GLN A 48 -5.28 -2.84 -14.54
CA GLN A 48 -6.70 -3.21 -14.61
C GLN A 48 -7.62 -2.02 -14.39
N ALA A 49 -7.29 -1.09 -13.48
CA ALA A 49 -8.07 0.12 -13.26
C ALA A 49 -8.10 1.01 -14.50
N VAL A 50 -6.94 1.21 -15.12
CA VAL A 50 -6.82 1.99 -16.36
C VAL A 50 -7.60 1.35 -17.49
N GLU A 51 -7.52 0.02 -17.66
CA GLU A 51 -8.29 -0.70 -18.67
C GLU A 51 -9.79 -0.52 -18.47
N ASP A 52 -10.28 -0.74 -17.25
CA ASP A 52 -11.70 -0.68 -16.91
C ASP A 52 -12.25 0.75 -17.05
N ILE A 53 -11.53 1.77 -16.56
CA ILE A 53 -11.92 3.19 -16.70
C ILE A 53 -11.93 3.60 -18.18
N ASN A 54 -10.91 3.21 -18.94
CA ASN A 54 -10.85 3.51 -20.36
C ASN A 54 -11.95 2.82 -21.16
N ALA A 55 -12.32 1.60 -20.79
CA ALA A 55 -13.45 0.89 -21.40
C ALA A 55 -14.80 1.56 -21.08
N ALA A 56 -14.91 2.23 -19.92
CA ALA A 56 -16.08 3.00 -19.52
C ALA A 56 -16.15 4.42 -20.14
N GLY A 57 -15.18 4.80 -20.97
CA GLY A 57 -15.15 6.10 -21.65
C GLY A 57 -14.08 7.07 -21.13
N GLY A 58 -13.24 6.64 -20.19
CA GLY A 58 -12.16 7.45 -19.64
C GLY A 58 -12.61 8.42 -18.55
N VAL A 59 -11.77 9.40 -18.24
CA VAL A 59 -12.06 10.48 -17.28
C VAL A 59 -12.36 11.74 -18.07
N ASN A 60 -13.54 12.34 -17.87
CA ASN A 60 -13.99 13.51 -18.63
C ASN A 60 -13.96 13.31 -20.16
N GLY A 61 -14.10 12.06 -20.63
CA GLY A 61 -14.03 11.68 -22.04
C GLY A 61 -12.62 11.37 -22.56
N GLU A 62 -11.58 11.59 -21.75
CA GLU A 62 -10.19 11.38 -22.12
C GLU A 62 -9.64 10.05 -21.58
N LYS A 63 -8.78 9.40 -22.37
CA LYS A 63 -8.19 8.12 -22.00
C LYS A 63 -7.06 8.32 -21.01
N LEU A 64 -6.95 7.40 -20.05
CA LEU A 64 -5.82 7.28 -19.16
C LEU A 64 -4.66 6.54 -19.84
N VAL A 65 -3.45 7.05 -19.68
CA VAL A 65 -2.19 6.38 -20.08
C VAL A 65 -1.36 6.17 -18.82
N LEU A 66 -0.97 4.91 -18.58
CA LEU A 66 -0.23 4.50 -17.39
C LEU A 66 1.27 4.50 -17.64
N SER A 67 2.01 5.28 -16.85
CA SER A 67 3.46 5.13 -16.66
C SER A 67 3.75 4.24 -15.45
N VAL A 68 4.78 3.40 -15.53
CA VAL A 68 5.20 2.51 -14.43
C VAL A 68 6.62 2.85 -14.02
N GLY A 69 6.80 3.25 -12.77
CA GLY A 69 8.09 3.57 -12.17
C GLY A 69 8.60 2.44 -11.27
N ASP A 70 9.89 2.12 -11.39
CA ASP A 70 10.58 1.22 -10.46
C ASP A 70 11.41 2.04 -9.48
N ASP A 71 11.02 2.04 -8.20
CA ASP A 71 11.77 2.69 -7.13
C ASP A 71 12.67 1.71 -6.35
N ALA A 72 12.54 0.40 -6.58
CA ALA A 72 13.25 -0.65 -5.85
C ALA A 72 13.20 -0.55 -4.31
N CYS A 73 12.23 0.18 -3.75
CA CYS A 73 12.20 0.65 -2.36
C CYS A 73 13.45 1.41 -1.89
N ASP A 74 14.15 2.07 -2.81
CA ASP A 74 15.26 2.97 -2.52
C ASP A 74 14.77 4.44 -2.53
N PRO A 75 14.99 5.20 -1.45
CA PRO A 75 14.54 6.60 -1.36
C PRO A 75 15.09 7.51 -2.46
N LYS A 76 16.34 7.31 -2.92
CA LYS A 76 16.94 8.17 -3.96
C LYS A 76 16.36 7.83 -5.33
N GLN A 77 16.17 6.55 -5.60
CA GLN A 77 15.53 6.09 -6.83
C GLN A 77 14.07 6.53 -6.89
N ALA A 78 13.34 6.51 -5.76
CA ALA A 78 11.97 7.04 -5.68
C ALA A 78 11.89 8.52 -6.08
N VAL A 79 12.83 9.36 -5.60
CA VAL A 79 12.94 10.77 -6.02
C VAL A 79 13.25 10.89 -7.52
N ALA A 80 14.13 10.05 -8.06
CA ALA A 80 14.42 10.05 -9.49
C ALA A 80 13.20 9.66 -10.34
N VAL A 81 12.45 8.64 -9.90
CA VAL A 81 11.17 8.24 -10.51
C VAL A 81 10.17 9.39 -10.45
N ALA A 82 10.03 10.06 -9.30
CA ALA A 82 9.10 11.18 -9.16
C ALA A 82 9.42 12.32 -10.16
N ASN A 83 10.69 12.68 -10.30
CA ASN A 83 11.14 13.68 -11.30
C ASN A 83 10.88 13.21 -12.74
N GLN A 84 11.08 11.92 -13.03
CA GLN A 84 10.76 11.35 -14.34
C GLN A 84 9.26 11.49 -14.64
N MET A 85 8.38 11.13 -13.69
CA MET A 85 6.93 11.22 -13.86
C MET A 85 6.47 12.67 -14.09
N ALA A 86 7.06 13.62 -13.35
CA ALA A 86 6.83 15.04 -13.58
C ALA A 86 7.25 15.48 -14.99
N GLY A 87 8.45 15.08 -15.44
CA GLY A 87 8.92 15.35 -16.79
C GLY A 87 8.06 14.72 -17.90
N GLU A 88 7.37 13.62 -17.60
CA GLU A 88 6.42 12.99 -18.51
C GLU A 88 5.05 13.70 -18.54
N GLY A 89 4.78 14.62 -17.61
CA GLY A 89 3.50 15.31 -17.48
C GLY A 89 2.43 14.44 -16.80
N VAL A 90 2.83 13.55 -15.90
CA VAL A 90 1.91 12.77 -15.07
C VAL A 90 1.18 13.71 -14.11
N VAL A 91 -0.14 13.57 -14.00
CA VAL A 91 -0.97 14.39 -13.08
C VAL A 91 -1.34 13.65 -11.78
N PHE A 92 -1.16 12.33 -11.77
CA PHE A 92 -1.54 11.48 -10.65
C PHE A 92 -0.59 10.30 -10.46
N MET A 93 -0.21 10.03 -9.21
CA MET A 93 0.63 8.92 -8.78
C MET A 93 -0.12 8.00 -7.81
N ALA A 94 -0.38 6.77 -8.24
CA ALA A 94 -0.81 5.66 -7.39
C ALA A 94 0.42 4.90 -6.84
N GLY A 95 1.04 5.47 -5.79
CA GLY A 95 2.30 4.98 -5.23
C GLY A 95 2.80 5.85 -4.07
N HIS A 96 3.91 5.53 -3.41
CA HIS A 96 4.74 4.33 -3.61
C HIS A 96 4.34 3.23 -2.60
N PHE A 97 5.04 2.10 -2.63
CA PHE A 97 4.87 1.02 -1.65
C PHE A 97 5.54 1.37 -0.31
N CYS A 98 6.87 1.41 -0.30
CA CYS A 98 7.65 1.64 0.91
C CYS A 98 7.51 3.09 1.41
N SER A 99 7.24 3.29 2.71
CA SER A 99 7.17 4.64 3.27
C SER A 99 8.47 5.44 3.12
N GLY A 100 9.62 4.76 3.13
CA GLY A 100 10.92 5.37 2.83
C GLY A 100 11.05 5.92 1.40
N SER A 101 10.25 5.41 0.45
CA SER A 101 10.15 5.92 -0.92
C SER A 101 9.08 7.01 -1.01
N SER A 102 7.88 6.76 -0.46
CA SER A 102 6.72 7.66 -0.56
C SER A 102 6.99 9.03 0.05
N ILE A 103 7.60 9.10 1.23
CA ILE A 103 7.84 10.36 1.94
C ILE A 103 8.72 11.32 1.13
N PRO A 104 9.95 10.96 0.69
CA PRO A 104 10.76 11.87 -0.10
C PRO A 104 10.22 12.13 -1.52
N ALA A 105 9.56 11.15 -2.15
CA ALA A 105 8.93 11.35 -3.46
C ALA A 105 7.76 12.35 -3.39
N SER A 106 7.00 12.37 -2.28
CA SER A 106 5.88 13.30 -2.08
C SER A 106 6.29 14.77 -2.15
N GLN A 107 7.54 15.10 -1.78
CA GLN A 107 8.06 16.46 -1.89
C GLN A 107 8.12 16.90 -3.36
N VAL A 108 8.62 16.04 -4.24
CA VAL A 108 8.68 16.31 -5.68
C VAL A 108 7.28 16.45 -6.26
N TYR A 109 6.36 15.53 -5.90
CA TYR A 109 4.99 15.60 -6.38
C TYR A 109 4.27 16.88 -5.94
N ALA A 110 4.49 17.33 -4.70
CA ALA A 110 3.92 18.58 -4.22
C ALA A 110 4.48 19.82 -4.95
N GLU A 111 5.77 19.83 -5.28
CA GLU A 111 6.41 20.90 -6.05
C GLU A 111 5.91 20.97 -7.50
N GLU A 112 5.60 19.82 -8.09
CA GLU A 112 5.19 19.68 -9.48
C GLU A 112 3.67 19.65 -9.68
N GLY A 113 2.88 19.77 -8.59
CA GLY A 113 1.42 19.76 -8.66
C GLY A 113 0.84 18.40 -9.06
N ILE A 114 1.45 17.30 -8.61
CA ILE A 114 1.03 15.92 -8.84
C ILE A 114 0.35 15.39 -7.58
N ILE A 115 -0.85 14.83 -7.73
CA ILE A 115 -1.56 14.20 -6.62
C ILE A 115 -0.97 12.81 -6.39
N GLN A 116 -0.65 12.48 -5.15
CA GLN A 116 -0.18 11.17 -4.73
C GLN A 116 -1.21 10.49 -3.83
N ILE A 117 -1.73 9.34 -4.26
CA ILE A 117 -2.50 8.42 -3.41
C ILE A 117 -1.67 7.14 -3.24
N SER A 118 -1.07 6.93 -2.06
CA SER A 118 -0.33 5.69 -1.81
C SER A 118 -1.26 4.53 -1.45
N PRO A 119 -1.14 3.38 -2.13
CA PRO A 119 -1.93 2.20 -1.80
C PRO A 119 -1.37 1.38 -0.63
N ALA A 120 -0.15 1.67 -0.14
CA ALA A 120 0.55 0.79 0.81
C ALA A 120 1.53 1.47 1.78
N SER A 121 1.73 2.79 1.71
CA SER A 121 2.62 3.49 2.64
C SER A 121 1.94 3.83 3.96
N THR A 122 2.17 3.00 4.96
CA THR A 122 1.47 3.03 6.25
C THR A 122 2.10 3.96 7.28
N ASN A 123 3.34 4.41 7.11
CA ASN A 123 3.98 5.25 8.14
C ASN A 123 3.17 6.56 8.36
N PRO A 124 2.86 6.93 9.62
CA PRO A 124 2.17 8.16 10.01
C PRO A 124 2.74 9.44 9.37
N ASP A 125 4.06 9.57 9.29
CA ASP A 125 4.74 10.75 8.76
C ASP A 125 4.36 11.06 7.32
N PHE A 126 3.91 10.08 6.54
CA PHE A 126 3.49 10.29 5.16
C PHE A 126 2.38 11.34 5.03
N THR A 127 1.40 11.36 5.96
CA THR A 127 0.36 12.40 5.97
C THR A 127 0.53 13.41 7.10
N ASP A 128 1.12 13.04 8.24
CA ASP A 128 1.34 13.97 9.35
C ASP A 128 2.39 15.04 9.00
N LYS A 129 3.34 14.72 8.11
CA LYS A 129 4.39 15.64 7.63
C LYS A 129 4.26 15.91 6.13
N ARG A 130 3.06 15.74 5.55
CA ARG A 130 2.85 15.90 4.11
C ARG A 130 3.31 17.29 3.62
N PRO A 131 4.01 17.37 2.48
CA PRO A 131 4.53 18.62 1.93
C PRO A 131 3.46 19.52 1.29
N GLY A 132 2.24 19.00 1.09
CA GLY A 132 1.12 19.73 0.49
C GLY A 132 -0.19 18.95 0.61
N PRO A 133 -1.31 19.51 0.13
CA PRO A 133 -2.63 18.91 0.28
C PRO A 133 -2.87 17.73 -0.67
N GLY A 134 -2.03 17.55 -1.69
CA GLY A 134 -2.14 16.48 -2.69
C GLY A 134 -1.64 15.11 -2.24
N VAL A 135 -1.63 14.80 -0.94
CA VAL A 135 -1.07 13.56 -0.39
C VAL A 135 -2.15 12.81 0.39
N PHE A 136 -2.40 11.58 -0.06
CA PHE A 136 -3.48 10.72 0.41
C PHE A 136 -3.04 9.25 0.45
N ARG A 137 -3.81 8.38 1.10
CA ARG A 137 -3.60 6.92 1.04
C ARG A 137 -4.90 6.13 1.04
N THR A 138 -4.92 4.98 0.37
CA THR A 138 -6.03 4.00 0.46
C THR A 138 -5.77 2.86 1.43
N CYS A 139 -4.56 2.78 2.00
CA CYS A 139 -4.22 1.90 3.11
C CYS A 139 -4.37 2.60 4.47
N GLY A 140 -4.33 1.83 5.56
CA GLY A 140 -4.31 2.36 6.93
C GLY A 140 -2.94 2.90 7.37
N ARG A 141 -2.78 3.13 8.67
CA ARG A 141 -1.56 3.67 9.28
C ARG A 141 -0.88 2.73 10.29
N ASP A 142 0.43 2.87 10.49
CA ASP A 142 1.18 2.03 11.45
C ASP A 142 0.84 2.32 12.91
N ASP A 143 0.34 3.52 13.26
CA ASP A 143 -0.16 3.80 14.61
C ASP A 143 -1.45 3.03 14.91
N GLN A 144 -2.36 2.94 13.94
CA GLN A 144 -3.55 2.09 14.00
C GLN A 144 -3.19 0.59 14.01
N GLN A 145 -2.26 0.19 13.13
CA GLN A 145 -1.80 -1.20 13.03
C GLN A 145 -1.10 -1.64 14.32
N GLY A 146 -0.23 -0.80 14.86
CA GLY A 146 0.48 -1.02 16.11
C GLY A 146 -0.45 -1.04 17.33
N GLU A 147 -1.54 -0.28 17.31
CA GLU A 147 -2.58 -0.37 18.34
C GLU A 147 -3.23 -1.76 18.37
N VAL A 148 -3.61 -2.29 17.20
CA VAL A 148 -4.19 -3.63 17.08
C VAL A 148 -3.17 -4.69 17.50
N ALA A 149 -1.95 -4.63 16.97
CA ALA A 149 -0.91 -5.61 17.26
C ALA A 149 -0.45 -5.59 18.72
N GLY A 150 -0.22 -4.41 19.30
CA GLY A 150 0.26 -4.27 20.68
C GLY A 150 -0.74 -4.81 21.70
N LYS A 151 -2.04 -4.53 21.51
CA LYS A 151 -3.12 -5.09 22.34
C LYS A 151 -3.22 -6.60 22.20
N PHE A 152 -3.13 -7.12 20.97
CA PHE A 152 -3.17 -8.56 20.74
C PHE A 152 -2.01 -9.29 21.42
N LEU A 153 -0.80 -8.74 21.37
CA LEU A 153 0.36 -9.31 22.07
C LEU A 153 0.14 -9.39 23.58
N LEU A 154 -0.47 -8.36 24.18
CA LEU A 154 -0.82 -8.35 25.60
C LEU A 154 -1.89 -9.39 25.96
N GLU A 155 -2.90 -9.54 25.11
CA GLU A 155 -4.02 -10.45 25.39
C GLU A 155 -3.63 -11.92 25.19
N LYS A 156 -3.01 -12.24 24.05
CA LYS A 156 -2.76 -13.63 23.63
C LYS A 156 -1.43 -14.19 24.10
N PHE A 157 -0.47 -13.32 24.44
CA PHE A 157 0.90 -13.74 24.78
C PHE A 157 1.40 -13.14 26.10
N ALA A 158 0.50 -12.86 27.04
CA ALA A 158 0.82 -12.31 28.36
C ALA A 158 1.86 -13.13 29.15
N ASP A 159 1.95 -14.44 28.90
CA ASP A 159 2.88 -15.37 29.55
C ASP A 159 4.21 -15.55 28.79
N LYS A 160 4.37 -14.92 27.62
CA LYS A 160 5.54 -15.08 26.76
C LYS A 160 6.49 -13.89 26.87
N LYS A 161 7.78 -14.17 26.66
CA LYS A 161 8.77 -13.12 26.40
C LYS A 161 8.62 -12.67 24.95
N VAL A 162 8.28 -11.39 24.77
CA VAL A 162 8.11 -10.75 23.45
C VAL A 162 9.38 -9.98 23.11
N ALA A 163 9.99 -10.29 21.96
CA ALA A 163 11.05 -9.49 21.35
C ALA A 163 10.48 -8.65 20.21
N PHE A 164 11.00 -7.45 20.03
CA PHE A 164 10.71 -6.58 18.91
C PHE A 164 11.97 -6.39 18.09
N VAL A 165 11.88 -6.56 16.78
CA VAL A 165 13.00 -6.29 15.87
C VAL A 165 12.57 -5.47 14.67
N HIS A 166 13.46 -4.65 14.12
CA HIS A 166 13.15 -3.82 12.96
C HIS A 166 14.28 -3.70 11.93
N ASP A 167 13.93 -3.45 10.67
CA ASP A 167 14.88 -3.34 9.56
C ASP A 167 15.59 -1.98 9.41
N LYS A 168 15.27 -1.03 10.30
CA LYS A 168 15.78 0.38 10.35
C LYS A 168 15.16 1.30 9.29
N THR A 169 14.29 0.80 8.43
CA THR A 169 13.55 1.63 7.47
C THR A 169 12.49 2.46 8.20
N ALA A 170 11.98 3.50 7.54
CA ALA A 170 10.90 4.32 8.09
C ALA A 170 9.66 3.46 8.44
N TYR A 171 9.29 2.52 7.57
CA TYR A 171 8.19 1.59 7.81
C TYR A 171 8.52 0.60 8.94
N GLY A 172 9.55 -0.24 8.77
CA GLY A 172 9.79 -1.34 9.71
C GLY A 172 10.08 -0.86 11.13
N LYS A 173 10.86 0.22 11.28
CA LYS A 173 11.06 0.85 12.58
C LYS A 173 9.79 1.52 13.11
N GLY A 174 9.06 2.27 12.27
CA GLY A 174 7.84 2.96 12.66
C GLY A 174 6.77 2.01 13.20
N LEU A 175 6.55 0.89 12.51
CA LEU A 175 5.60 -0.14 12.92
C LEU A 175 6.01 -0.86 14.21
N ALA A 176 7.29 -1.25 14.32
CA ALA A 176 7.81 -1.88 15.54
C ALA A 176 7.68 -0.94 16.75
N ASP A 177 8.01 0.34 16.58
CA ASP A 177 7.93 1.35 17.63
C ASP A 177 6.48 1.62 18.04
N ALA A 178 5.56 1.76 17.08
CA ALA A 178 4.14 1.97 17.37
C ALA A 178 3.53 0.80 18.14
N THR A 179 3.84 -0.44 17.71
CA THR A 179 3.38 -1.66 18.39
C THR A 179 3.96 -1.78 19.79
N MET A 180 5.27 -1.58 19.93
CA MET A 180 5.96 -1.65 21.22
C MET A 180 5.43 -0.60 22.19
N ALA A 181 5.17 0.63 21.74
CA ALA A 181 4.63 1.68 22.59
C ALA A 181 3.26 1.31 23.18
N VAL A 182 2.37 0.70 22.37
CA VAL A 182 1.06 0.22 22.84
C VAL A 182 1.22 -0.95 23.80
N TYR A 183 2.11 -1.90 23.48
CA TYR A 183 2.43 -3.04 24.34
C TYR A 183 2.95 -2.59 25.71
N GLU A 184 3.88 -1.63 25.76
CA GLU A 184 4.42 -1.06 26.99
C GLU A 184 3.37 -0.27 27.78
N ALA A 185 2.54 0.53 27.10
CA ALA A 185 1.47 1.29 27.72
C ALA A 185 0.42 0.38 28.40
N GLY A 186 0.19 -0.81 27.86
CA GLY A 186 -0.67 -1.82 28.47
C GLY A 186 0.02 -2.70 29.52
N GLY A 187 1.26 -2.41 29.91
CA GLY A 187 2.00 -3.08 30.98
C GLY A 187 2.93 -4.21 30.52
N GLY A 188 3.02 -4.45 29.21
CA GLY A 188 3.98 -5.37 28.60
C GLY A 188 5.41 -4.90 28.80
N LYS A 189 6.35 -5.84 28.81
CA LYS A 189 7.79 -5.55 28.93
C LYS A 189 8.54 -6.22 27.79
N PRO A 190 9.06 -5.47 26.80
CA PRO A 190 9.90 -6.03 25.75
C PRO A 190 11.10 -6.76 26.37
N ALA A 191 11.25 -8.04 26.06
CA ALA A 191 12.41 -8.82 26.49
C ALA A 191 13.66 -8.46 25.67
N MET A 192 13.45 -7.92 24.47
CA MET A 192 14.49 -7.53 23.53
C MET A 192 13.92 -6.50 22.54
N TYR A 193 14.72 -5.51 22.17
CA TYR A 193 14.43 -4.56 21.10
C TYR A 193 15.71 -4.33 20.30
N GLU A 194 15.75 -4.79 19.05
CA GLU A 194 16.95 -4.71 18.21
C GLU A 194 16.68 -4.37 16.76
N ALA A 195 17.70 -3.80 16.12
CA ALA A 195 17.68 -3.58 14.70
C ALA A 195 18.42 -4.71 13.97
N TYR A 196 17.86 -5.20 12.87
CA TYR A 196 18.57 -6.04 11.89
C TYR A 196 18.88 -5.23 10.63
N THR A 197 19.67 -5.81 9.73
CA THR A 197 19.99 -5.18 8.43
C THR A 197 19.19 -5.89 7.34
N ALA A 198 18.37 -5.15 6.60
CA ALA A 198 17.65 -5.67 5.44
C ALA A 198 18.63 -6.14 4.34
N GLY A 199 18.25 -7.18 3.60
CA GLY A 199 19.03 -7.75 2.51
C GLY A 199 20.09 -8.78 2.93
N GLU A 200 20.29 -9.00 4.23
CA GLU A 200 21.13 -10.11 4.70
C GLU A 200 20.47 -11.45 4.39
N LYS A 201 21.29 -12.47 4.15
CA LYS A 201 20.82 -13.84 3.88
C LYS A 201 20.87 -14.74 5.12
N ASP A 202 21.47 -14.23 6.20
CA ASP A 202 21.71 -14.98 7.43
C ASP A 202 21.43 -14.11 8.65
N TYR A 203 20.41 -14.50 9.42
CA TYR A 203 20.02 -13.90 10.70
C TYR A 203 20.30 -14.85 11.87
N THR A 204 21.12 -15.89 11.68
CA THR A 204 21.38 -16.96 12.66
C THR A 204 21.89 -16.43 13.99
N ALA A 205 22.68 -15.35 13.98
CA ALA A 205 23.17 -14.69 15.19
C ALA A 205 22.05 -14.04 16.00
N LEU A 206 21.15 -13.32 15.33
CA LEU A 206 19.94 -12.76 15.95
C LEU A 206 19.08 -13.89 16.53
N VAL A 207 18.81 -14.93 15.74
CA VAL A 207 18.02 -16.10 16.17
C VAL A 207 18.65 -16.81 17.37
N SER A 208 19.98 -16.98 17.37
CA SER A 208 20.69 -17.58 18.50
C SER A 208 20.51 -16.77 19.78
N LYS A 209 20.48 -15.44 19.66
CA LYS A 209 20.21 -14.55 20.79
C LYS A 209 18.76 -14.67 21.26
N LEU A 210 17.78 -14.70 20.35
CA LEU A 210 16.37 -14.95 20.68
C LEU A 210 16.21 -16.27 21.47
N LYS A 211 16.92 -17.33 21.05
CA LYS A 211 16.92 -18.62 21.74
C LYS A 211 17.51 -18.53 23.15
N GLN A 212 18.65 -17.87 23.31
CA GLN A 212 19.33 -17.68 24.60
C GLN A 212 18.46 -16.89 25.59
N GLU A 213 17.74 -15.88 25.11
CA GLU A 213 16.82 -15.09 25.92
C GLU A 213 15.49 -15.79 26.21
N GLY A 214 15.23 -16.93 25.56
CA GLY A 214 14.00 -17.69 25.70
C GLY A 214 12.78 -16.95 25.16
N ILE A 215 12.93 -16.28 24.02
CA ILE A 215 11.87 -15.51 23.37
C ILE A 215 10.76 -16.45 22.86
N GLY A 216 9.53 -16.22 23.33
CA GLY A 216 8.34 -16.96 22.90
C GLY A 216 7.62 -16.32 21.71
N VAL A 217 7.77 -15.00 21.54
CA VAL A 217 7.17 -14.24 20.42
C VAL A 217 8.18 -13.26 19.86
N LEU A 218 8.36 -13.26 18.54
CA LEU A 218 9.16 -12.29 17.81
C LEU A 218 8.23 -11.39 16.99
N TYR A 219 8.11 -10.13 17.36
CA TYR A 219 7.49 -9.11 16.53
C TYR A 219 8.52 -8.51 15.56
N VAL A 220 8.28 -8.63 14.25
CA VAL A 220 9.15 -8.11 13.20
C VAL A 220 8.50 -6.92 12.52
N GLY A 221 9.08 -5.74 12.69
CA GLY A 221 8.81 -4.57 11.83
C GLY A 221 9.69 -4.61 10.58
N GLY A 222 9.12 -5.04 9.46
CA GLY A 222 9.82 -5.16 8.19
C GLY A 222 9.05 -6.05 7.21
N TYR A 223 9.75 -6.64 6.24
CA TYR A 223 9.13 -7.27 5.06
C TYR A 223 9.26 -8.80 5.06
N HIS A 224 8.50 -9.44 4.16
CA HIS A 224 8.39 -10.88 4.03
C HIS A 224 9.71 -11.62 3.86
N THR A 225 10.69 -11.02 3.16
CA THR A 225 11.96 -11.68 2.86
C THR A 225 12.75 -11.99 4.13
N GLU A 226 12.99 -10.98 4.95
CA GLU A 226 13.73 -11.10 6.19
C GLU A 226 12.93 -11.86 7.25
N ALA A 227 11.63 -11.57 7.39
CA ALA A 227 10.75 -12.29 8.31
C ALA A 227 10.72 -13.81 7.99
N GLY A 228 10.68 -14.17 6.70
CA GLY A 228 10.70 -15.57 6.27
C GLY A 228 12.02 -16.28 6.57
N LEU A 229 13.15 -15.60 6.35
CA LEU A 229 14.47 -16.13 6.72
C LEU A 229 14.60 -16.34 8.23
N MET A 230 14.13 -15.39 9.04
CA MET A 230 14.11 -15.51 10.50
C MET A 230 13.23 -16.67 10.97
N ALA A 231 12.01 -16.81 10.41
CA ALA A 231 11.12 -17.93 10.72
C ALA A 231 11.80 -19.29 10.47
N ARG A 232 12.43 -19.45 9.29
CA ARG A 232 13.18 -20.66 8.95
C ARG A 232 14.31 -20.94 9.92
N GLN A 233 15.15 -19.96 10.18
CA GLN A 233 16.32 -20.12 11.04
C GLN A 233 15.92 -20.40 12.49
N MET A 234 14.80 -19.84 12.98
CA MET A 234 14.22 -20.21 14.28
C MET A 234 13.86 -21.70 14.33
N ARG A 235 13.19 -22.23 13.30
CA ARG A 235 12.81 -23.65 13.23
C ARG A 235 14.02 -24.57 13.06
N GLU A 236 15.01 -24.18 12.25
CA GLU A 236 16.29 -24.89 12.11
C GLU A 236 17.04 -24.99 13.44
N GLN A 237 16.89 -23.99 14.32
CA GLN A 237 17.43 -24.01 15.68
C GLN A 237 16.51 -24.66 16.72
N GLY A 238 15.40 -25.29 16.31
CA GLY A 238 14.48 -26.00 17.19
C GLY A 238 13.66 -25.09 18.11
N MET A 239 13.41 -23.85 17.69
CA MET A 239 12.55 -22.91 18.42
C MET A 239 11.11 -23.05 17.96
N ASP A 240 10.17 -22.93 18.90
CA ASP A 240 8.71 -22.85 18.69
C ASP A 240 8.19 -21.40 18.73
N THR A 241 9.09 -20.42 18.80
CA THR A 241 8.78 -18.99 18.81
C THR A 241 7.78 -18.62 17.71
N VAL A 242 6.73 -17.90 18.09
CA VAL A 242 5.71 -17.37 17.16
C VAL A 242 6.26 -16.10 16.51
N LEU A 243 6.20 -16.02 15.18
CA LEU A 243 6.51 -14.79 14.46
C LEU A 243 5.23 -13.96 14.30
N VAL A 244 5.31 -12.67 14.62
CA VAL A 244 4.24 -11.70 14.42
C VAL A 244 4.77 -10.54 13.59
N SER A 245 4.00 -10.02 12.63
CA SER A 245 4.40 -8.87 11.82
C SER A 245 3.21 -8.03 11.36
N GLY A 246 3.46 -7.11 10.43
CA GLY A 246 2.46 -6.25 9.80
C GLY A 246 2.10 -6.68 8.37
N ASP A 247 1.54 -5.72 7.65
CA ASP A 247 0.99 -5.86 6.32
C ASP A 247 1.99 -6.34 5.26
N ALA A 248 3.29 -6.09 5.44
CA ALA A 248 4.32 -6.45 4.47
C ALA A 248 4.64 -7.96 4.37
N LEU A 249 3.76 -8.82 4.88
CA LEU A 249 3.77 -10.27 4.69
C LEU A 249 2.64 -10.77 3.76
N VAL A 250 1.77 -9.90 3.20
CA VAL A 250 0.63 -10.28 2.33
C VAL A 250 1.02 -10.69 0.90
N THR A 251 1.97 -11.61 0.78
CA THR A 251 2.49 -12.13 -0.49
C THR A 251 2.74 -13.62 -0.39
N ASP A 252 2.31 -14.40 -1.39
CA ASP A 252 2.61 -15.83 -1.49
C ASP A 252 4.12 -16.14 -1.46
N GLU A 253 4.96 -15.14 -1.76
CA GLU A 253 6.42 -15.25 -1.65
C GLU A 253 6.89 -15.50 -0.21
N TYR A 254 6.16 -15.02 0.81
CA TYR A 254 6.47 -15.35 2.21
C TYR A 254 6.44 -16.86 2.43
N TRP A 255 5.40 -17.53 1.93
CA TRP A 255 5.30 -18.99 2.03
C TRP A 255 6.31 -19.70 1.13
N ALA A 256 6.59 -19.17 -0.06
CA ALA A 256 7.63 -19.72 -0.93
C ALA A 256 9.01 -19.73 -0.26
N ILE A 257 9.31 -18.73 0.59
CA ILE A 257 10.54 -18.67 1.37
C ILE A 257 10.51 -19.67 2.52
N THR A 258 9.40 -19.76 3.25
CA THR A 258 9.32 -20.43 4.55
C THR A 258 8.90 -21.90 4.49
N GLY A 259 7.98 -22.26 3.59
CA GLY A 259 7.26 -23.52 3.64
C GLY A 259 6.66 -23.77 5.03
N ALA A 260 6.72 -25.02 5.49
CA ALA A 260 6.20 -25.41 6.81
C ALA A 260 6.83 -24.65 8.00
N ALA A 261 7.97 -23.98 7.83
CA ALA A 261 8.55 -23.17 8.89
C ALA A 261 7.76 -21.88 9.19
N GLY A 262 6.95 -21.41 8.24
CA GLY A 262 6.10 -20.22 8.37
C GLY A 262 4.70 -20.51 8.91
N GLU A 263 4.39 -21.78 9.19
CA GLU A 263 3.12 -22.19 9.80
C GLU A 263 2.94 -21.51 11.18
N GLY A 264 1.75 -20.94 11.39
CA GLY A 264 1.39 -20.21 12.61
C GLY A 264 1.97 -18.80 12.70
N THR A 265 2.59 -18.28 11.64
CA THR A 265 3.00 -16.87 11.60
C THR A 265 1.75 -16.00 11.57
N LEU A 266 1.73 -14.99 12.46
CA LEU A 266 0.65 -14.03 12.54
C LEU A 266 1.05 -12.72 11.88
N MET A 267 0.09 -12.05 11.26
CA MET A 267 0.30 -10.71 10.71
C MET A 267 -0.95 -9.86 10.83
N THR A 268 -0.76 -8.54 10.84
CA THR A 268 -1.86 -7.60 10.72
C THR A 268 -2.02 -7.17 9.27
N PHE A 269 -3.26 -7.02 8.84
CA PHE A 269 -3.61 -6.37 7.57
C PHE A 269 -5.05 -5.87 7.67
N SER A 270 -5.44 -4.89 6.84
CA SER A 270 -6.85 -4.52 6.70
C SER A 270 -7.67 -5.72 6.17
N PRO A 271 -9.01 -5.71 6.30
CA PRO A 271 -9.86 -6.76 5.75
C PRO A 271 -9.57 -7.02 4.26
N ASP A 272 -9.50 -8.29 3.87
CA ASP A 272 -9.06 -8.72 2.55
C ASP A 272 -10.09 -8.27 1.50
N PRO A 273 -9.74 -7.30 0.63
CA PRO A 273 -10.70 -6.77 -0.33
C PRO A 273 -11.13 -7.82 -1.36
N ARG A 274 -10.40 -8.93 -1.54
CA ARG A 274 -10.83 -10.03 -2.42
C ARG A 274 -12.08 -10.73 -1.91
N LYS A 275 -12.37 -10.62 -0.61
CA LYS A 275 -13.57 -11.19 0.02
C LYS A 275 -14.78 -10.26 -0.06
N ASN A 276 -14.61 -9.04 -0.58
CA ASN A 276 -15.72 -8.13 -0.81
C ASN A 276 -16.45 -8.48 -2.11
N GLU A 277 -17.78 -8.62 -2.05
CA GLU A 277 -18.60 -8.90 -3.24
C GLU A 277 -18.42 -7.84 -4.35
N ILE A 278 -18.21 -6.57 -3.98
CA ILE A 278 -17.97 -5.48 -4.95
C ILE A 278 -16.65 -5.65 -5.72
N ALA A 279 -15.65 -6.31 -5.13
CA ALA A 279 -14.36 -6.54 -5.76
C ALA A 279 -14.35 -7.78 -6.67
N LYS A 280 -15.32 -8.70 -6.50
CA LYS A 280 -15.35 -9.99 -7.20
C LYS A 280 -15.17 -9.86 -8.72
N PRO A 281 -15.83 -8.94 -9.45
CA PRO A 281 -15.63 -8.81 -10.88
C PRO A 281 -14.18 -8.44 -11.27
N VAL A 282 -13.52 -7.59 -10.48
CA VAL A 282 -12.13 -7.18 -10.73
C VAL A 282 -11.16 -8.32 -10.38
N VAL A 283 -11.40 -9.04 -9.28
CA VAL A 283 -10.64 -10.24 -8.92
C VAL A 283 -10.72 -11.29 -10.03
N ASP A 284 -11.94 -11.60 -10.51
CA ASP A 284 -12.14 -12.59 -11.56
C ASP A 284 -11.41 -12.20 -12.87
N LYS A 285 -11.42 -10.91 -13.24
CA LYS A 285 -10.66 -10.39 -14.40
C LYS A 285 -9.15 -10.54 -14.24
N LEU A 286 -8.60 -10.12 -13.09
CA LEU A 286 -7.17 -10.23 -12.80
C LEU A 286 -6.70 -11.68 -12.92
N LEU A 287 -7.43 -12.61 -12.27
CA LEU A 287 -7.11 -14.04 -12.29
C LEU A 287 -7.25 -14.63 -13.69
N ALA A 288 -8.30 -14.27 -14.44
CA ALA A 288 -8.48 -14.73 -15.83
C ALA A 288 -7.35 -14.23 -16.76
N ALA A 289 -6.77 -13.06 -16.47
CA ALA A 289 -5.61 -12.52 -17.17
C ALA A 289 -4.26 -13.07 -16.66
N GLY A 290 -4.26 -13.97 -15.67
CA GLY A 290 -3.05 -14.51 -15.07
C GLY A 290 -2.28 -13.50 -14.19
N LYS A 291 -2.94 -12.43 -13.76
CA LYS A 291 -2.39 -11.41 -12.85
C LYS A 291 -2.74 -11.75 -11.40
N THR A 292 -1.92 -11.29 -10.47
CA THR A 292 -2.22 -11.40 -9.03
C THR A 292 -3.35 -10.46 -8.64
N ALA A 293 -4.19 -10.90 -7.69
CA ALA A 293 -5.20 -10.08 -7.02
C ALA A 293 -4.90 -9.96 -5.52
N GLU A 294 -3.78 -10.49 -5.06
CA GLU A 294 -3.40 -10.53 -3.64
C GLU A 294 -2.99 -9.14 -3.12
N GLY A 295 -3.00 -8.99 -1.80
CA GLY A 295 -2.41 -7.85 -1.11
C GLY A 295 -2.88 -6.50 -1.65
N TYR A 296 -1.92 -5.75 -2.20
CA TYR A 296 -2.12 -4.34 -2.57
C TYR A 296 -2.68 -4.11 -3.98
N ALA A 297 -2.96 -5.17 -4.76
CA ALA A 297 -3.50 -5.00 -6.11
C ALA A 297 -4.83 -4.22 -6.12
N LEU A 298 -5.77 -4.58 -5.24
CA LEU A 298 -7.06 -3.89 -5.16
C LEU A 298 -6.95 -2.51 -4.49
N TYR A 299 -5.94 -2.28 -3.65
CA TYR A 299 -5.67 -0.96 -3.07
C TYR A 299 -5.16 0.02 -4.13
N THR A 300 -4.27 -0.42 -5.03
CA THR A 300 -3.82 0.40 -6.16
C THR A 300 -4.95 0.65 -7.16
N TYR A 301 -5.78 -0.36 -7.42
CA TYR A 301 -6.98 -0.18 -8.24
C TYR A 301 -7.91 0.90 -7.66
N ALA A 302 -8.19 0.82 -6.35
CA ALA A 302 -9.04 1.78 -5.65
C ALA A 302 -8.45 3.20 -5.59
N ALA A 303 -7.12 3.34 -5.47
CA ALA A 303 -6.46 4.64 -5.52
C ALA A 303 -6.74 5.37 -6.84
N ILE A 304 -6.67 4.65 -7.97
CA ILE A 304 -7.00 5.19 -9.29
C ILE A 304 -8.50 5.46 -9.42
N GLN A 305 -9.37 4.60 -8.86
CA GLN A 305 -10.82 4.85 -8.84
C GLN A 305 -11.17 6.15 -8.10
N ALA A 306 -10.61 6.37 -6.91
CA ALA A 306 -10.88 7.55 -6.11
C ALA A 306 -10.44 8.83 -6.86
N TRP A 307 -9.22 8.83 -7.40
CA TRP A 307 -8.74 9.96 -8.21
C TRP A 307 -9.59 10.20 -9.47
N ALA A 308 -9.95 9.15 -10.21
CA ALA A 308 -10.75 9.29 -11.43
C ALA A 308 -12.16 9.84 -11.14
N GLN A 309 -12.78 9.40 -10.04
CA GLN A 309 -14.07 9.91 -9.57
C GLN A 309 -13.97 11.37 -9.12
N ALA A 310 -12.90 11.75 -8.41
CA ALA A 310 -12.64 13.13 -8.02
C ALA A 310 -12.42 14.04 -9.23
N ALA A 311 -11.60 13.61 -10.21
CA ALA A 311 -11.37 14.35 -11.44
C ALA A 311 -12.64 14.49 -12.31
N THR A 312 -13.49 13.46 -12.32
CA THR A 312 -14.80 13.53 -12.98
C THR A 312 -15.72 14.52 -12.27
N THR A 313 -15.74 14.51 -10.94
CA THR A 313 -16.55 15.44 -10.13
C THR A 313 -16.08 16.88 -10.29
N ALA A 314 -14.77 17.10 -10.36
CA ALA A 314 -14.17 18.41 -10.60
C ALA A 314 -14.37 18.90 -12.05
N GLY A 315 -14.64 18.00 -13.00
CA GLY A 315 -14.62 18.31 -14.43
C GLY A 315 -13.25 18.78 -14.92
N SER A 316 -12.19 18.43 -14.20
CA SER A 316 -10.80 18.83 -14.47
C SER A 316 -9.82 17.79 -13.92
N THR A 317 -8.61 17.75 -14.48
CA THR A 317 -7.47 16.99 -13.96
C THR A 317 -6.43 17.92 -13.30
N ASP A 318 -6.72 19.20 -13.19
CA ASP A 318 -5.86 20.18 -12.52
C ASP A 318 -5.79 19.89 -11.02
N PHE A 319 -4.64 20.18 -10.41
CA PHE A 319 -4.34 19.85 -9.02
C PHE A 319 -5.40 20.38 -8.02
N ASP A 320 -5.63 21.69 -7.96
CA ASP A 320 -6.49 22.29 -6.93
C ASP A 320 -7.96 21.80 -7.01
N PRO A 321 -8.63 21.76 -8.19
CA PRO A 321 -9.98 21.22 -8.29
C PRO A 321 -10.10 19.76 -7.87
N VAL A 322 -9.12 18.92 -8.24
CA VAL A 322 -9.15 17.49 -7.92
C VAL A 322 -8.87 17.25 -6.43
N VAL A 323 -7.90 17.96 -5.84
CA VAL A 323 -7.63 17.92 -4.40
C VAL A 323 -8.87 18.31 -3.61
N LYS A 324 -9.53 19.41 -3.99
CA LYS A 324 -10.79 19.82 -3.35
C LYS A 324 -11.87 18.73 -3.44
N ALA A 325 -12.00 18.09 -4.60
CA ALA A 325 -12.96 17.01 -4.79
C ALA A 325 -12.60 15.77 -3.96
N LEU A 326 -11.32 15.47 -3.74
CA LEU A 326 -10.84 14.41 -2.84
C LEU A 326 -11.17 14.71 -1.37
N ASP A 327 -10.96 15.96 -0.93
CA ASP A 327 -11.21 16.39 0.45
C ASP A 327 -12.71 16.41 0.82
N GLU A 328 -13.59 16.75 -0.13
CA GLU A 328 -15.04 16.89 0.11
C GLU A 328 -15.84 15.65 -0.32
N GLY A 329 -15.18 14.70 -0.97
CA GLY A 329 -15.81 13.62 -1.73
C GLY A 329 -15.97 12.31 -0.98
N LYS A 330 -16.85 11.47 -1.53
CA LYS A 330 -17.02 10.06 -1.17
C LYS A 330 -16.90 9.21 -2.42
N PHE A 331 -16.14 8.12 -2.33
CA PHE A 331 -15.70 7.35 -3.48
C PHE A 331 -16.11 5.89 -3.36
N ASP A 332 -16.82 5.39 -4.36
CA ASP A 332 -17.21 3.98 -4.42
C ASP A 332 -16.12 3.18 -5.13
N THR A 333 -15.41 2.34 -4.38
CA THR A 333 -14.24 1.60 -4.87
C THR A 333 -14.37 0.10 -4.64
N VAL A 334 -13.42 -0.68 -5.16
CA VAL A 334 -13.31 -2.13 -4.86
C VAL A 334 -13.02 -2.42 -3.38
N LEU A 335 -12.53 -1.43 -2.61
CA LEU A 335 -12.38 -1.55 -1.15
C LEU A 335 -13.69 -1.28 -0.40
N GLY A 336 -14.75 -0.89 -1.11
CA GLY A 336 -15.96 -0.31 -0.54
C GLY A 336 -16.00 1.20 -0.72
N SER A 337 -16.97 1.83 -0.05
CA SER A 337 -17.13 3.28 -0.08
C SER A 337 -16.17 3.92 0.92
N LEU A 338 -15.33 4.85 0.45
CA LEU A 338 -14.30 5.51 1.26
C LEU A 338 -14.37 7.03 1.15
N GLU A 339 -13.89 7.70 2.20
CA GLU A 339 -13.66 9.13 2.29
C GLU A 339 -12.20 9.33 2.77
N PHE A 340 -11.67 10.53 2.59
CA PHE A 340 -10.38 10.93 3.17
C PHE A 340 -10.60 11.93 4.30
N ASP A 341 -9.87 11.77 5.40
CA ASP A 341 -9.90 12.74 6.49
C ASP A 341 -9.09 14.01 6.16
N ASP A 342 -9.01 14.93 7.12
CA ASP A 342 -8.32 16.21 6.94
C ASP A 342 -6.80 16.08 6.72
N LYS A 343 -6.23 14.88 6.92
CA LYS A 343 -4.83 14.54 6.63
C LYS A 343 -4.65 13.79 5.31
N GLY A 344 -5.73 13.34 4.68
CA GLY A 344 -5.69 12.48 3.51
C GLY A 344 -5.63 10.98 3.85
N ASP A 345 -5.92 10.61 5.10
CA ASP A 345 -6.02 9.21 5.53
C ASP A 345 -7.41 8.64 5.24
N VAL A 346 -7.46 7.38 4.83
CA VAL A 346 -8.74 6.74 4.46
C VAL A 346 -9.60 6.40 5.69
N THR A 347 -10.92 6.55 5.55
CA THR A 347 -11.90 6.18 6.59
C THR A 347 -12.33 4.71 6.57
N LEU A 348 -11.58 3.83 5.89
CA LEU A 348 -11.90 2.40 5.77
C LEU A 348 -11.69 1.65 7.10
N PRO A 349 -12.25 0.43 7.25
CA PRO A 349 -12.05 -0.40 8.43
C PRO A 349 -10.56 -0.61 8.76
N GLY A 350 -10.25 -0.62 10.05
CA GLY A 350 -8.89 -0.80 10.57
C GLY A 350 -8.34 -2.23 10.42
N TYR A 351 -7.18 -2.47 11.02
CA TYR A 351 -6.45 -3.73 10.91
C TYR A 351 -7.10 -4.88 11.69
N VAL A 352 -6.94 -6.10 11.15
CA VAL A 352 -7.30 -7.37 11.79
C VAL A 352 -6.11 -8.33 11.72
N PHE A 353 -6.18 -9.44 12.46
CA PHE A 353 -5.15 -10.47 12.43
C PHE A 353 -5.43 -11.55 11.38
N TYR A 354 -4.35 -11.99 10.75
CA TYR A 354 -4.27 -13.12 9.83
C TYR A 354 -3.27 -14.14 10.36
N GLU A 355 -3.45 -15.40 9.96
CA GLU A 355 -2.52 -16.50 10.21
C GLU A 355 -2.09 -17.13 8.90
N TRP A 356 -0.78 -17.38 8.75
CA TRP A 356 -0.22 -18.22 7.71
C TRP A 356 -0.34 -19.70 8.09
N LYS A 357 -1.08 -20.45 7.26
CA LYS A 357 -1.41 -21.86 7.47
C LYS A 357 -1.62 -22.57 6.14
N ASP A 358 -1.07 -23.78 6.00
CA ASP A 358 -1.30 -24.65 4.83
C ASP A 358 -1.01 -23.96 3.48
N GLY A 359 -0.01 -23.08 3.42
CA GLY A 359 0.36 -22.38 2.19
C GLY A 359 -0.40 -21.11 1.89
N LYS A 360 -1.26 -20.64 2.79
CA LYS A 360 -2.10 -19.46 2.59
C LYS A 360 -2.16 -18.64 3.86
N TYR A 361 -2.56 -17.38 3.73
CA TYR A 361 -3.01 -16.60 4.87
C TYR A 361 -4.53 -16.39 4.82
N ASP A 362 -5.17 -16.48 5.98
CA ASP A 362 -6.57 -16.13 6.18
C ASP A 362 -6.73 -15.46 7.56
N TYR A 363 -7.88 -14.85 7.82
CA TYR A 363 -8.24 -14.29 9.12
C TYR A 363 -7.96 -15.31 10.22
N LEU A 364 -7.33 -14.82 11.29
CA LEU A 364 -7.10 -15.63 12.47
C LEU A 364 -8.45 -16.08 13.04
N ASP A 365 -8.64 -17.40 13.16
CA ASP A 365 -9.84 -17.96 13.78
C ASP A 365 -9.76 -17.82 15.29
N GLU A 366 -10.44 -16.80 15.83
CA GLU A 366 -10.49 -16.55 17.28
C GLU A 366 -11.23 -17.66 18.06
N ALA A 367 -11.97 -18.55 17.39
CA ALA A 367 -12.71 -19.64 18.06
C ALA A 367 -11.86 -20.90 18.31
N ALA A 368 -10.61 -20.94 17.83
CA ALA A 368 -9.78 -22.14 17.86
C ALA A 368 -8.70 -22.18 18.97
N ASN A 369 -8.54 -21.12 19.78
CA ASN A 369 -7.49 -21.01 20.81
C ASN A 369 -8.00 -20.61 22.20
#